data_AF-A0A956S211-F1
#
_entry.id   AF-A0A956S211-F1
#
_cell.length_a   1.000
_cell.length_b   1.000
_cell.length_c   1.000
_cell.angle_alpha   90.00
_cell.angle_beta   90.00
_cell.angle_gamma   90.00
#
_symmetry.space_group_name_H-M   'P 1'
#
loop_
_entity.id
_entity.type
_entity.pdbx_description
1 polymer ?
#
loop_
_entity_poly.entity_id
_entity_poly.type
_entity_poly.pdbx_seq_one_letter_code
_entity_poly.pdbx_strand_id
1 'polypeptide(L)'
;LEMRVHAFDHRTSARYWDAGVDEIAFRVDAVLGGTAGYRDLVQADLPRRAQDFPLWLSRTVLNPASALFTEADFLLREDPRIRDRAPYYAILEAVSDGKGSPTAIGAAVGRERTALAHPLGVLLSSGFILSSEDVRKQRNASIRVADPIIRFHHLITRPRLFQFEERRFEPAWEASRSTFHSQILGPHFEHLAREWVRHFASEITLGGRVGEVGSTTIPDRQARVTHEIDVVGLAAGERSQNRSSRILVIGEAKSSDRKRTPDDLRRLERMRALLEADGADCSGAKLLLFGRSGFADALHSVARGRGDVGLVDLARIYQGE
;
A
#
# COMPACT_ATOMS: atom_id res chain seq x y z
N LEU A 1 -16.95 12.92 -24.94
CA LEU A 1 -16.72 11.73 -24.09
C LEU A 1 -15.23 11.69 -23.79
N GLU A 2 -14.84 12.06 -22.58
CA GLU A 2 -13.45 12.03 -22.14
C GLU A 2 -13.20 10.63 -21.57
N MET A 3 -12.47 9.78 -22.29
CA MET A 3 -12.13 8.44 -21.82
C MET A 3 -11.00 8.56 -20.80
N ARG A 4 -11.31 8.36 -19.51
CA ARG A 4 -10.29 8.32 -18.46
C ARG A 4 -9.58 6.97 -18.51
N VAL A 5 -8.32 6.97 -18.93
CA VAL A 5 -7.45 5.80 -18.83
C VAL A 5 -6.95 5.72 -17.39
N HIS A 6 -7.33 4.65 -16.68
CA HIS A 6 -6.85 4.38 -15.33
C HIS A 6 -5.53 3.62 -15.36
N ALA A 7 -4.71 3.77 -14.32
CA ALA A 7 -3.54 2.92 -14.11
C ALA A 7 -3.95 1.44 -14.04
N PHE A 8 -3.08 0.56 -14.52
CA PHE A 8 -3.28 -0.88 -14.45
C PHE A 8 -3.34 -1.39 -13.00
N ASP A 9 -4.11 -2.45 -12.76
CA ASP A 9 -3.95 -3.27 -11.55
C ASP A 9 -2.58 -3.95 -11.53
N HIS A 10 -2.14 -4.47 -10.38
CA HIS A 10 -0.81 -5.04 -10.21
C HIS A 10 -0.53 -6.27 -11.10
N ARG A 11 -1.54 -7.09 -11.43
CA ARG A 11 -1.38 -8.25 -12.33
C ARG A 11 -1.25 -7.79 -13.78
N THR A 12 -2.04 -6.81 -14.18
CA THR A 12 -1.96 -6.20 -15.51
C THR A 12 -0.64 -5.44 -15.68
N SER A 13 -0.20 -4.71 -14.65
CA SER A 13 1.13 -4.07 -14.58
C SER A 13 2.24 -5.11 -14.73
N ALA A 14 2.22 -6.21 -13.98
CA ALA A 14 3.21 -7.29 -14.09
C ALA A 14 3.31 -7.85 -15.52
N ARG A 15 2.17 -8.12 -16.17
CA ARG A 15 2.13 -8.58 -17.57
C ARG A 15 2.64 -7.52 -18.53
N TYR A 16 2.22 -6.26 -18.34
CA TYR A 16 2.64 -5.16 -19.17
C TYR A 16 4.16 -4.99 -19.12
N TRP A 17 4.75 -5.06 -17.94
CA TRP A 17 6.20 -4.99 -17.73
C TRP A 17 6.96 -6.26 -18.16
N ASP A 18 6.28 -7.33 -18.56
CA ASP A 18 6.87 -8.67 -18.80
C ASP A 18 7.69 -9.16 -17.59
N ALA A 19 7.17 -8.92 -16.39
CA ALA A 19 7.83 -9.29 -15.15
C ALA A 19 7.68 -10.80 -14.89
N GLY A 20 8.66 -11.59 -15.33
CA GLY A 20 8.67 -13.05 -15.15
C GLY A 20 8.91 -13.56 -13.72
N VAL A 21 9.06 -12.66 -12.74
CA VAL A 21 9.29 -13.00 -11.32
C VAL A 21 8.40 -12.12 -10.44
N ASP A 22 7.52 -12.72 -9.63
CA ASP A 22 6.54 -11.98 -8.82
C ASP A 22 7.20 -10.97 -7.87
N GLU A 23 8.36 -11.30 -7.31
CA GLU A 23 9.13 -10.39 -6.43
C GLU A 23 9.62 -9.14 -7.19
N ILE A 24 9.93 -9.28 -8.48
CA ILE A 24 10.32 -8.15 -9.32
C ILE A 24 9.07 -7.35 -9.72
N ALA A 25 8.00 -8.02 -10.13
CA ALA A 25 6.72 -7.38 -10.42
C ALA A 25 6.25 -6.51 -9.25
N PHE A 26 6.33 -7.05 -8.02
CA PHE A 26 6.00 -6.33 -6.80
C PHE A 26 6.85 -5.09 -6.57
N ARG A 27 8.18 -5.19 -6.72
CA ARG A 27 9.06 -4.05 -6.49
C ARG A 27 8.92 -2.98 -7.57
N VAL A 28 8.71 -3.38 -8.82
CA VAL A 28 8.44 -2.44 -9.93
C VAL A 28 7.12 -1.71 -9.67
N ASP A 29 6.05 -2.44 -9.35
CA ASP A 29 4.75 -1.86 -9.05
C ASP A 29 4.78 -0.96 -7.80
N ALA A 30 5.58 -1.32 -6.78
CA ALA A 30 5.78 -0.47 -5.60
C ALA A 30 6.55 0.83 -5.87
N VAL A 31 7.23 0.95 -7.02
CA VAL A 31 8.01 2.13 -7.41
C VAL A 31 7.33 2.92 -8.51
N LEU A 32 6.74 2.26 -9.50
CA LEU A 32 6.17 2.88 -10.71
C LEU A 32 4.65 2.73 -10.83
N GLY A 33 4.03 1.85 -10.02
CA GLY A 33 2.61 1.53 -10.13
C GLY A 33 2.19 1.01 -11.51
N GLY A 34 0.91 1.20 -11.82
CA GLY A 34 0.28 0.74 -13.06
C GLY A 34 0.25 1.78 -14.19
N THR A 35 0.94 2.91 -14.07
CA THR A 35 0.94 3.96 -15.11
C THR A 35 1.76 3.49 -16.32
N ALA A 36 1.08 3.19 -17.43
CA ALA A 36 1.68 2.56 -18.60
C ALA A 36 2.83 3.38 -19.23
N GLY A 37 2.74 4.71 -19.19
CA GLY A 37 3.71 5.62 -19.82
C GLY A 37 5.11 5.57 -19.20
N TYR A 38 5.25 5.14 -17.94
CA TYR A 38 6.57 5.06 -17.32
C TYR A 38 7.47 3.99 -17.93
N ARG A 39 6.90 2.97 -18.59
CA ARG A 39 7.69 1.94 -19.25
C ARG A 39 8.57 2.50 -20.36
N ASP A 40 8.06 3.45 -21.14
CA ASP A 40 8.80 4.07 -22.23
C ASP A 40 9.96 4.94 -21.74
N LEU A 41 9.90 5.37 -20.47
CA LEU A 41 10.96 6.14 -19.80
C LEU A 41 12.02 5.25 -19.13
N VAL A 42 11.76 3.94 -19.02
CA VAL A 42 12.71 2.97 -18.46
C VAL A 42 13.54 2.36 -19.60
N GLN A 43 14.78 2.83 -19.73
CA GLN A 43 15.75 2.34 -20.72
C GLN A 43 16.62 1.20 -20.20
N ALA A 44 16.04 0.24 -19.46
CA ALA A 44 16.75 -0.92 -18.94
C ALA A 44 15.82 -2.12 -18.74
N ASP A 45 16.28 -3.30 -19.12
CA ASP A 45 15.58 -4.55 -18.84
C ASP A 45 15.36 -4.75 -17.35
N LEU A 46 14.22 -5.35 -17.00
CA LEU A 46 13.95 -5.71 -15.62
C LEU A 46 14.98 -6.71 -15.09
N PRO A 47 15.42 -6.56 -13.83
CA PRO A 47 16.34 -7.50 -13.22
C PRO A 47 15.65 -8.86 -13.05
N ARG A 48 16.40 -9.96 -13.21
CA ARG A 48 15.88 -11.32 -13.00
C ARG A 48 15.88 -11.77 -11.53
N ARG A 49 16.63 -11.06 -10.67
CA ARG A 49 16.80 -11.40 -9.26
C ARG A 49 16.64 -10.16 -8.39
N ALA A 50 16.02 -10.34 -7.23
CA ALA A 50 15.72 -9.25 -6.30
C ALA A 50 16.98 -8.51 -5.81
N GLN A 51 18.12 -9.21 -5.70
CA GLN A 51 19.40 -8.61 -5.32
C GLN A 51 19.95 -7.60 -6.35
N ASP A 52 19.55 -7.72 -7.62
CA ASP A 52 19.99 -6.84 -8.70
C ASP A 52 19.06 -5.61 -8.84
N PHE A 53 17.97 -5.56 -8.07
CA PHE A 53 16.99 -4.47 -8.12
C PHE A 53 17.60 -3.09 -7.81
N PRO A 54 18.51 -2.92 -6.82
CA PRO A 54 19.18 -1.65 -6.61
C PRO A 54 19.97 -1.16 -7.83
N LEU A 55 20.66 -2.06 -8.53
CA LEU A 55 21.40 -1.71 -9.74
C LEU A 55 20.45 -1.31 -10.89
N TRP A 56 19.27 -1.92 -10.97
CA TRP A 56 18.24 -1.46 -11.90
C TRP A 56 17.73 -0.06 -11.54
N LEU A 57 17.46 0.22 -10.26
CA LEU A 57 17.06 1.56 -9.80
C LEU A 57 18.11 2.62 -10.15
N SER A 58 19.40 2.33 -9.96
CA SER A 58 20.49 3.29 -10.24
C SER A 58 20.61 3.67 -11.71
N ARG A 59 20.14 2.80 -12.62
CA ARG A 59 20.13 3.02 -14.07
C ARG A 59 18.84 3.68 -14.56
N THR A 60 17.79 3.67 -13.75
CA THR A 60 16.42 4.06 -14.13
C THR A 60 15.92 5.22 -13.27
N VAL A 61 15.07 4.98 -12.26
CA VAL A 61 14.40 6.02 -11.46
C VAL A 61 15.34 6.83 -10.58
N LEU A 62 16.50 6.30 -10.20
CA LEU A 62 17.54 6.99 -9.42
C LEU A 62 18.71 7.47 -10.29
N ASN A 63 18.58 7.42 -11.62
CA ASN A 63 19.55 7.98 -12.55
C ASN A 63 19.19 9.46 -12.80
N PRO A 64 20.06 10.44 -12.47
CA PRO A 64 19.78 11.86 -12.68
C PRO A 64 19.50 12.26 -14.13
N ALA A 65 19.91 11.43 -15.11
CA ALA A 65 19.62 11.66 -16.53
C ALA A 65 18.25 11.13 -16.98
N SER A 66 17.54 10.40 -16.12
CA SER A 66 16.22 9.84 -16.41
C SER A 66 15.11 10.86 -16.16
N ALA A 67 14.10 10.92 -17.04
CA ALA A 67 12.91 11.73 -16.81
C ALA A 67 12.19 11.35 -15.50
N LEU A 68 12.24 10.06 -15.14
CA LEU A 68 11.62 9.52 -13.91
C LEU A 68 12.25 10.07 -12.63
N PHE A 69 13.49 10.54 -12.68
CA PHE A 69 14.18 11.12 -11.52
C PHE A 69 13.48 12.39 -11.00
N THR A 70 12.98 13.19 -11.93
CA THR A 70 12.29 14.47 -11.69
C THR A 70 10.77 14.41 -11.86
N GLU A 71 10.21 13.24 -12.17
CA GLU A 71 8.79 13.09 -12.54
C GLU A 71 7.83 13.69 -11.51
N ALA A 72 8.06 13.40 -10.22
CA ALA A 72 7.24 13.95 -9.13
C ALA A 72 7.26 15.49 -9.10
N ASP A 73 8.36 16.10 -9.51
CA ASP A 73 8.47 17.56 -9.62
C ASP A 73 7.77 18.12 -10.84
N PHE A 74 7.62 17.32 -11.91
CA PHE A 74 6.92 17.69 -13.14
C PHE A 74 5.41 17.57 -13.00
N LEU A 75 4.89 16.51 -12.39
CA LEU A 75 3.45 16.25 -12.37
C LEU A 75 2.64 17.39 -11.72
N LEU A 76 3.13 18.00 -10.63
CA LEU A 76 2.44 19.16 -10.02
C LEU A 76 2.50 20.43 -10.87
N ARG A 77 3.42 20.53 -11.84
CA ARG A 77 3.55 21.71 -12.72
C ARG A 77 2.49 21.74 -13.80
N GLU A 78 2.01 20.56 -14.20
CA GLU A 78 1.04 20.41 -15.28
C GLU A 78 -0.39 20.78 -14.87
N ASP A 79 -0.69 20.85 -13.56
CA ASP A 79 -2.02 21.27 -13.10
C ASP A 79 -2.12 22.81 -13.01
N PRO A 80 -2.89 23.47 -13.90
CA PRO A 80 -2.97 24.93 -13.95
C PRO A 80 -3.62 25.56 -12.69
N ARG A 81 -4.25 24.73 -11.83
CA ARG A 81 -4.80 25.18 -10.54
C ARG A 81 -3.71 25.36 -9.49
N ILE A 82 -2.52 24.80 -9.69
CA ILE A 82 -1.40 24.83 -8.75
C ILE A 82 -0.44 25.97 -9.12
N ARG A 83 -0.74 27.18 -8.64
CA ARG A 83 0.14 28.35 -8.82
C ARG A 83 1.28 28.40 -7.81
N ASP A 84 0.97 28.27 -6.52
CA ASP A 84 1.95 28.09 -5.45
C ASP A 84 2.03 26.60 -5.10
N ARG A 85 3.21 26.00 -5.30
CA ARG A 85 3.44 24.55 -5.16
C ARG A 85 3.86 24.14 -3.76
N ALA A 86 4.41 25.06 -2.96
CA ALA A 86 4.91 24.76 -1.62
C ALA A 86 3.90 24.03 -0.72
N PRO A 87 2.61 24.45 -0.62
CA PRO A 87 1.65 23.75 0.22
C PRO A 87 1.30 22.34 -0.30
N TYR A 88 1.39 22.10 -1.61
CA TYR A 88 1.06 20.81 -2.21
C TYR A 88 2.17 19.78 -1.96
N TYR A 89 3.44 20.18 -2.14
CA TYR A 89 4.59 19.35 -1.80
C TYR A 89 4.60 19.01 -0.30
N ALA A 90 4.34 19.97 0.57
CA ALA A 90 4.28 19.72 2.02
C ALA A 90 3.20 18.69 2.39
N ILE A 91 2.05 18.73 1.72
CA ILE A 91 0.99 17.72 1.92
C ILE A 91 1.42 16.36 1.38
N LEU A 92 1.98 16.28 0.18
CA LEU A 92 2.44 15.01 -0.40
C LEU A 92 3.56 14.37 0.41
N GLU A 93 4.47 15.18 0.96
CA GLU A 93 5.51 14.74 1.89
C GLU A 93 4.89 14.16 3.17
N ALA A 94 3.99 14.89 3.82
CA ALA A 94 3.30 14.40 5.02
C ALA A 94 2.51 13.10 4.76
N VAL A 95 1.80 13.01 3.63
CA VAL A 95 1.06 11.81 3.26
C VAL A 95 2.01 10.64 2.95
N SER A 96 3.15 10.90 2.29
CA SER A 96 4.17 9.89 2.00
C SER A 96 4.77 9.30 3.28
N ASP A 97 4.96 10.15 4.30
CA ASP A 97 5.37 9.80 5.67
C ASP A 97 4.27 9.08 6.49
N GLY A 98 3.13 8.75 5.87
CA GLY A 98 2.04 8.02 6.49
C GLY A 98 1.05 8.88 7.29
N LYS A 99 1.07 10.20 7.14
CA LYS A 99 0.03 11.07 7.72
C LYS A 99 -1.26 10.96 6.89
N GLY A 100 -2.08 9.98 7.26
CA GLY A 100 -3.29 9.65 6.49
C GLY A 100 -4.55 10.44 6.86
N SER A 101 -4.53 11.42 7.77
CA SER A 101 -5.74 12.19 8.11
C SER A 101 -5.53 13.69 7.95
N PRO A 102 -6.56 14.48 7.58
CA PRO A 102 -6.42 15.94 7.48
C PRO A 102 -5.84 16.60 8.74
N THR A 103 -6.19 16.08 9.92
CA THR A 103 -5.63 16.53 11.21
C THR A 103 -4.14 16.18 11.33
N ALA A 104 -3.73 14.95 11.02
CA ALA A 104 -2.34 14.53 11.09
C ALA A 104 -1.46 15.26 10.05
N ILE A 105 -2.01 15.50 8.86
CA ILE A 105 -1.37 16.29 7.80
C ILE A 105 -1.18 17.72 8.28
N GLY A 106 -2.23 18.36 8.83
CA GLY A 106 -2.14 19.73 9.36
C GLY A 106 -1.12 19.90 10.46
N ALA A 107 -1.07 18.95 11.40
CA ALA A 107 -0.04 18.93 12.44
C ALA A 107 1.37 18.81 11.86
N ALA A 108 1.57 17.98 10.83
CA ALA A 108 2.87 17.80 10.20
C ALA A 108 3.32 19.03 9.38
N VAL A 109 2.40 19.68 8.66
CA VAL A 109 2.72 20.85 7.83
C VAL A 109 2.65 22.18 8.58
N GLY A 110 2.30 22.17 9.87
CA GLY A 110 2.13 23.37 10.69
C GLY A 110 0.96 24.25 10.24
N ARG A 111 -0.14 23.65 9.75
CA ARG A 111 -1.32 24.38 9.26
C ARG A 111 -2.62 23.87 9.86
N GLU A 112 -3.56 24.79 10.06
CA GLU A 112 -4.93 24.47 10.47
C GLU A 112 -5.67 23.64 9.41
N ARG A 113 -6.57 22.77 9.85
CA ARG A 113 -7.34 21.86 8.96
C ARG A 113 -8.09 22.59 7.85
N THR A 114 -8.64 23.77 8.18
CA THR A 114 -9.41 24.60 7.23
C THR A 114 -8.54 25.10 6.07
N ALA A 115 -7.26 25.41 6.33
CA ALA A 115 -6.31 25.86 5.31
C ALA A 115 -5.88 24.73 4.35
N LEU A 116 -6.12 23.46 4.71
CA LEU A 116 -5.79 22.31 3.88
C LEU A 116 -6.92 21.89 2.94
N ALA A 117 -8.16 22.36 3.18
CA ALA A 117 -9.33 21.88 2.45
C ALA A 117 -9.20 22.05 0.93
N HIS A 118 -8.74 23.22 0.48
CA HIS A 118 -8.55 23.49 -0.95
C HIS A 118 -7.39 22.68 -1.55
N PRO A 119 -6.15 22.71 -1.02
CA PRO A 119 -5.06 21.88 -1.54
C PRO A 119 -5.36 20.37 -1.55
N LEU A 120 -5.98 19.84 -0.50
CA LEU A 120 -6.39 18.43 -0.45
C LEU A 120 -7.46 18.11 -1.50
N GLY A 121 -8.43 19.00 -1.70
CA GLY A 121 -9.46 18.85 -2.73
C GLY A 121 -8.87 18.85 -4.14
N VAL A 122 -7.90 19.72 -4.41
CA VAL A 122 -7.17 19.74 -5.69
C VAL A 122 -6.41 18.42 -5.86
N LEU A 123 -5.55 18.03 -4.91
CA LEU A 123 -4.78 16.79 -5.01
C LEU A 123 -5.66 15.54 -5.17
N LEU A 124 -6.82 15.46 -4.50
CA LEU A 124 -7.79 14.38 -4.69
C LEU A 124 -8.39 14.40 -6.09
N SER A 125 -8.85 15.57 -6.55
CA SER A 125 -9.50 15.71 -7.86
C SER A 125 -8.55 15.47 -9.04
N SER A 126 -7.27 15.81 -8.87
CA SER A 126 -6.20 15.57 -9.84
C SER A 126 -5.65 14.14 -9.76
N GLY A 127 -6.08 13.34 -8.78
CA GLY A 127 -5.60 11.98 -8.60
C GLY A 127 -4.17 11.88 -8.08
N PHE A 128 -3.63 12.91 -7.42
CA PHE A 128 -2.32 12.86 -6.74
C PHE A 128 -2.38 12.10 -5.42
N ILE A 129 -3.52 12.19 -4.74
CA ILE A 129 -3.82 11.45 -3.53
C ILE A 129 -5.14 10.72 -3.69
N LEU A 130 -5.28 9.60 -2.99
CA LEU A 130 -6.50 8.82 -2.91
C LEU A 130 -6.98 8.80 -1.46
N SER A 131 -8.30 8.81 -1.30
CA SER A 131 -8.93 8.53 -0.02
C SER A 131 -9.21 7.03 0.03
N SER A 132 -8.57 6.33 0.96
CA SER A 132 -8.81 4.93 1.29
C SER A 132 -9.83 4.86 2.42
N GLU A 133 -10.80 3.96 2.30
CA GLU A 133 -11.88 3.84 3.28
C GLU A 133 -11.37 3.11 4.53
N ASP A 134 -11.52 3.74 5.70
CA ASP A 134 -11.54 3.02 6.98
C ASP A 134 -12.93 2.39 7.09
N VAL A 135 -13.01 1.08 6.87
CA VAL A 135 -14.30 0.35 6.74
C VAL A 135 -15.12 0.34 8.04
N ARG A 136 -14.63 0.98 9.11
CA ARG A 136 -15.36 1.12 10.38
C ARG A 136 -15.54 2.56 10.85
N LYS A 137 -14.95 3.57 10.19
CA LYS A 137 -15.01 4.98 10.66
C LYS A 137 -15.55 5.95 9.61
N GLN A 138 -16.65 6.62 9.95
CA GLN A 138 -17.33 7.63 9.12
C GLN A 138 -16.49 8.85 8.68
N ARG A 139 -15.44 9.24 9.42
CA ARG A 139 -14.76 10.55 9.25
C ARG A 139 -13.26 10.47 8.98
N ASN A 140 -12.69 9.26 8.93
CA ASN A 140 -11.25 9.04 8.92
C ASN A 140 -10.82 8.21 7.71
N ALA A 141 -11.32 8.55 6.52
CA ALA A 141 -10.76 7.98 5.30
C ALA A 141 -9.27 8.33 5.25
N SER A 142 -8.42 7.31 5.14
CA SER A 142 -6.97 7.47 5.15
C SER A 142 -6.52 8.00 3.79
N ILE A 143 -5.80 9.12 3.79
CA ILE A 143 -5.24 9.73 2.59
C ILE A 143 -3.92 9.03 2.27
N ARG A 144 -3.74 8.63 1.01
CA ARG A 144 -2.50 8.05 0.50
C ARG A 144 -2.10 8.71 -0.81
N VAL A 145 -0.81 8.70 -1.13
CA VAL A 145 -0.35 9.08 -2.47
C VAL A 145 -0.90 8.07 -3.49
N ALA A 146 -1.38 8.57 -4.62
CA ALA A 146 -1.99 7.75 -5.66
C ALA A 146 -0.94 7.01 -6.48
N ASP A 147 0.07 7.73 -6.96
CA ASP A 147 1.14 7.19 -7.79
C ASP A 147 2.36 6.80 -6.94
N PRO A 148 2.78 5.52 -6.94
CA PRO A 148 3.93 5.07 -6.17
C PRO A 148 5.23 5.85 -6.46
N ILE A 149 5.43 6.39 -7.67
CA ILE A 149 6.67 7.10 -8.00
C ILE A 149 6.80 8.41 -7.24
N ILE A 150 5.68 9.09 -6.97
CA ILE A 150 5.68 10.31 -6.17
C ILE A 150 6.13 10.00 -4.75
N ARG A 151 5.61 8.91 -4.18
CA ARG A 151 5.99 8.47 -2.83
C ARG A 151 7.46 8.03 -2.78
N PHE A 152 7.92 7.29 -3.78
CA PHE A 152 9.32 6.90 -3.92
C PHE A 152 10.24 8.12 -4.00
N HIS A 153 9.87 9.12 -4.80
CA HIS A 153 10.64 10.36 -4.91
C HIS A 153 10.77 11.07 -3.56
N HIS A 154 9.67 11.26 -2.83
CA HIS A 154 9.68 11.97 -1.55
C HIS A 154 10.47 11.24 -0.45
N LEU A 155 10.36 9.90 -0.38
CA LEU A 155 10.96 9.11 0.70
C LEU A 155 12.39 8.67 0.42
N ILE A 156 12.76 8.49 -0.86
CA ILE A 156 14.05 7.94 -1.27
C ILE A 156 14.89 9.01 -1.96
N THR A 157 14.37 9.60 -3.04
CA THR A 157 15.15 10.48 -3.93
C THR A 157 15.46 11.82 -3.26
N ARG A 158 14.43 12.57 -2.86
CA ARG A 158 14.53 13.93 -2.33
C ARG A 158 15.43 14.06 -1.08
N PRO A 159 15.35 13.19 -0.05
CA PRO A 159 16.18 13.32 1.15
C PRO A 159 17.68 13.16 0.87
N ARG A 160 18.05 12.60 -0.29
CA ARG A 160 19.44 12.34 -0.70
C ARG A 160 19.72 12.84 -2.12
N LEU A 161 18.97 13.85 -2.56
CA LEU A 161 18.97 14.34 -3.94
C LEU A 161 20.39 14.62 -4.43
N PHE A 162 21.15 15.41 -3.66
CA PHE A 162 22.53 15.78 -3.98
C PHE A 162 23.45 14.56 -4.17
N GLN A 163 23.29 13.51 -3.35
CA GLN A 163 24.11 12.30 -3.49
C GLN A 163 23.77 11.54 -4.79
N PHE A 164 22.48 11.46 -5.14
CA PHE A 164 22.08 10.83 -6.40
C PHE A 164 22.53 11.66 -7.61
N GLU A 165 22.41 12.99 -7.56
CA GLU A 165 22.89 13.92 -8.61
C GLU A 165 24.39 13.77 -8.86
N GLU A 166 25.19 13.63 -7.81
CA GLU A 166 26.63 13.36 -7.89
C GLU A 166 26.97 11.90 -8.24
N ARG A 167 25.97 11.07 -8.58
CA ARG A 167 26.10 9.65 -8.91
C ARG A 167 26.73 8.81 -7.79
N ARG A 168 26.58 9.24 -6.53
CA ARG A 168 27.00 8.49 -5.33
C ARG A 168 25.89 7.53 -4.88
N PHE A 169 25.55 6.59 -5.76
CA PHE A 169 24.40 5.71 -5.60
C PHE A 169 24.50 4.80 -4.37
N GLU A 170 25.59 4.04 -4.23
CA GLU A 170 25.75 3.01 -3.20
C GLU A 170 25.53 3.54 -1.77
N PRO A 171 26.22 4.62 -1.31
CA PRO A 171 25.98 5.15 0.03
C PRO A 171 24.59 5.75 0.20
N ALA A 172 24.03 6.39 -0.84
CA ALA A 172 22.69 6.97 -0.78
C ALA A 172 21.61 5.87 -0.68
N TRP A 173 21.77 4.80 -1.45
CA TRP A 173 20.88 3.65 -1.43
C TRP A 173 20.96 2.92 -0.10
N GLU A 174 22.15 2.60 0.39
CA GLU A 174 22.32 1.87 1.66
C GLU A 174 21.63 2.61 2.82
N ALA A 175 21.79 3.93 2.89
CA ALA A 175 21.09 4.77 3.86
C ALA A 175 19.56 4.81 3.68
N SER A 176 19.06 4.51 2.48
CA SER A 176 17.62 4.51 2.14
C SER A 176 16.95 3.15 2.27
N ARG A 177 17.71 2.05 2.43
CA ARG A 177 17.18 0.68 2.41
C ARG A 177 16.11 0.45 3.47
N SER A 178 16.32 0.92 4.70
CA SER A 178 15.33 0.75 5.77
C SER A 178 14.00 1.43 5.39
N THR A 179 14.07 2.66 4.88
CA THR A 179 12.91 3.42 4.38
C THR A 179 12.24 2.71 3.21
N PHE A 180 13.00 2.19 2.25
CA PHE A 180 12.44 1.44 1.12
C PHE A 180 11.64 0.21 1.59
N HIS A 181 12.16 -0.59 2.53
CA HIS A 181 11.44 -1.77 3.00
C HIS A 181 10.20 -1.41 3.83
N SER A 182 10.36 -0.52 4.82
CA SER A 182 9.31 -0.18 5.78
C SER A 182 8.26 0.78 5.24
N GLN A 183 8.68 1.73 4.40
CA GLN A 183 7.86 2.83 3.91
C GLN A 183 7.70 2.82 2.39
N ILE A 184 8.15 1.83 1.64
CA ILE A 184 7.70 1.65 0.24
C ILE A 184 7.03 0.28 0.13
N LEU A 185 7.80 -0.78 0.35
CA LEU A 185 7.31 -2.16 0.18
C LEU A 185 6.21 -2.54 1.17
N GLY A 186 6.31 -2.16 2.45
CA GLY A 186 5.29 -2.45 3.46
C GLY A 186 3.87 -2.00 3.07
N PRO A 187 3.64 -0.68 2.98
CA PRO A 187 2.31 -0.16 2.65
C PRO A 187 1.82 -0.56 1.25
N HIS A 188 2.73 -0.76 0.29
CA HIS A 188 2.36 -1.27 -1.03
C HIS A 188 1.86 -2.73 -0.95
N PHE A 189 2.51 -3.57 -0.17
CA PHE A 189 2.08 -4.96 0.01
C PHE A 189 0.71 -5.06 0.70
N GLU A 190 0.44 -4.20 1.68
CA GLU A 190 -0.88 -4.08 2.29
C GLU A 190 -1.94 -3.63 1.28
N HIS A 191 -1.59 -2.71 0.37
CA HIS A 191 -2.47 -2.32 -0.73
C HIS A 191 -2.77 -3.50 -1.65
N LEU A 192 -1.75 -4.25 -2.09
CA LEU A 192 -1.96 -5.43 -2.94
C LEU A 192 -2.79 -6.50 -2.24
N ALA A 193 -2.63 -6.70 -0.93
CA ALA A 193 -3.46 -7.61 -0.15
C ALA A 193 -4.95 -7.20 -0.20
N ARG A 194 -5.25 -5.90 -0.06
CA ARG A 194 -6.62 -5.37 -0.18
C ARG A 194 -7.17 -5.50 -1.61
N GLU A 195 -6.38 -5.17 -2.64
CA GLU A 195 -6.78 -5.35 -4.04
C GLU A 195 -7.06 -6.83 -4.35
N TRP A 196 -6.24 -7.72 -3.83
CA TRP A 196 -6.41 -9.16 -3.98
C TRP A 196 -7.72 -9.66 -3.36
N VAL A 197 -8.02 -9.26 -2.13
CA VAL A 197 -9.31 -9.60 -1.50
C VAL A 197 -10.48 -9.01 -2.27
N ARG A 198 -10.35 -7.78 -2.79
CA ARG A 198 -11.45 -7.10 -3.49
C ARG A 198 -11.77 -7.71 -4.85
N HIS A 199 -10.75 -8.14 -5.59
CA HIS A 199 -10.90 -8.42 -7.03
C HIS A 199 -10.52 -9.83 -7.46
N PHE A 200 -9.74 -10.57 -6.67
CA PHE A 200 -9.13 -11.81 -7.12
C PHE A 200 -9.44 -13.02 -6.23
N ALA A 201 -9.67 -12.82 -4.93
CA ALA A 201 -9.98 -13.91 -4.02
C ALA A 201 -11.36 -14.51 -4.29
N SER A 202 -11.49 -15.84 -4.22
CA SER A 202 -12.78 -16.49 -4.40
C SER A 202 -13.70 -16.35 -3.19
N GLU A 203 -15.01 -16.51 -3.41
CA GLU A 203 -15.98 -16.55 -2.31
C GLU A 203 -15.71 -17.72 -1.34
N ILE A 204 -15.09 -18.81 -1.79
CA ILE A 204 -14.71 -19.94 -0.92
C ILE A 204 -13.60 -19.51 0.03
N THR A 205 -12.56 -18.86 -0.50
CA THR A 205 -11.44 -18.34 0.28
C THR A 205 -11.90 -17.29 1.29
N LEU A 206 -12.84 -16.43 0.90
CA LEU A 206 -13.36 -15.35 1.76
C LEU A 206 -14.52 -15.76 2.67
N GLY A 207 -15.13 -16.93 2.47
CA GLY A 207 -16.32 -17.36 3.21
C GLY A 207 -17.61 -16.66 2.78
N GLY A 208 -17.65 -16.10 1.57
CA GLY A 208 -18.80 -15.43 0.97
C GLY A 208 -18.39 -14.32 0.00
N ARG A 209 -19.39 -13.64 -0.59
CA ARG A 209 -19.17 -12.49 -1.46
C ARG A 209 -18.79 -11.26 -0.64
N VAL A 210 -17.61 -10.71 -0.92
CA VAL A 210 -17.11 -9.49 -0.26
C VAL A 210 -17.76 -8.22 -0.84
N GLY A 211 -18.03 -7.26 0.03
CA GLY A 211 -18.44 -5.90 -0.31
C GLY A 211 -17.25 -4.95 -0.23
N GLU A 212 -17.32 -3.97 0.66
CA GLU A 212 -16.24 -3.01 0.89
C GLU A 212 -15.02 -3.69 1.51
N VAL A 213 -13.82 -3.30 1.03
CA VAL A 213 -12.53 -3.81 1.50
C VAL A 213 -11.60 -2.64 1.79
N GLY A 214 -11.08 -2.59 3.00
CA GLY A 214 -10.16 -1.54 3.44
C GLY A 214 -9.33 -2.00 4.65
N SER A 215 -8.95 -1.06 5.50
CA SER A 215 -8.25 -1.32 6.77
C SER A 215 -9.01 -0.69 7.92
N THR A 216 -8.63 -1.03 9.16
CA THR A 216 -9.16 -0.37 10.36
C THR A 216 -8.14 -0.44 11.48
N THR A 217 -8.27 0.45 12.46
CA THR A 217 -7.57 0.34 13.74
C THR A 217 -8.53 -0.08 14.85
N ILE A 218 -8.08 -0.91 15.78
CA ILE A 218 -8.85 -1.29 16.98
C ILE A 218 -8.01 -1.08 18.25
N PRO A 219 -8.52 -0.32 19.24
CA PRO A 219 -7.81 -0.12 20.50
C PRO A 219 -7.87 -1.36 21.38
N ASP A 220 -6.73 -1.75 21.93
CA ASP A 220 -6.59 -2.78 22.94
C ASP A 220 -6.33 -2.13 24.30
N ARG A 221 -7.40 -1.89 25.04
CA ARG A 221 -7.33 -1.20 26.33
C ARG A 221 -6.50 -1.98 27.36
N GLN A 222 -6.49 -3.31 27.28
CA GLN A 222 -5.73 -4.15 28.22
C GLN A 222 -4.23 -4.03 27.97
N ALA A 223 -3.80 -4.10 26.72
CA ALA A 223 -2.38 -3.91 26.37
C ALA A 223 -1.96 -2.44 26.26
N ARG A 224 -2.90 -1.49 26.34
CA ARG A 224 -2.67 -0.05 26.13
C ARG A 224 -1.99 0.25 24.79
N VAL A 225 -2.38 -0.48 23.75
CA VAL A 225 -1.91 -0.30 22.38
C VAL A 225 -3.10 -0.17 21.44
N THR A 226 -2.88 0.38 20.26
CA THR A 226 -3.86 0.31 19.16
C THR A 226 -3.29 -0.62 18.10
N HIS A 227 -4.09 -1.60 17.69
CA HIS A 227 -3.71 -2.50 16.60
C HIS A 227 -4.24 -1.96 15.29
N GLU A 228 -3.42 -2.04 14.25
CA GLU A 228 -3.84 -1.89 12.87
C GLU A 228 -4.13 -3.26 12.28
N ILE A 229 -5.26 -3.34 11.57
CA ILE A 229 -5.72 -4.47 10.78
C ILE A 229 -5.64 -4.05 9.32
N ASP A 230 -4.70 -4.65 8.60
CA ASP A 230 -4.30 -4.22 7.26
C ASP A 230 -5.38 -4.50 6.21
N VAL A 231 -6.17 -5.57 6.42
CA VAL A 231 -7.26 -5.98 5.53
C VAL A 231 -8.50 -6.30 6.34
N VAL A 232 -9.61 -5.65 6.01
CA VAL A 232 -10.95 -6.00 6.49
C VAL A 232 -11.90 -5.98 5.30
N GLY A 233 -12.63 -7.07 5.10
CA GLY A 233 -13.67 -7.20 4.09
C GLY A 233 -15.03 -7.42 4.72
N LEU A 234 -15.99 -6.55 4.40
CA LEU A 234 -17.38 -6.68 4.84
C LEU A 234 -18.15 -7.65 3.95
N ALA A 235 -19.22 -8.24 4.48
CA ALA A 235 -20.16 -9.00 3.66
C ALA A 235 -20.82 -8.09 2.61
N ALA A 236 -21.07 -8.62 1.41
CA ALA A 236 -21.76 -7.88 0.37
C ALA A 236 -23.14 -7.39 0.88
N GLY A 237 -23.41 -6.09 0.72
CA GLY A 237 -24.63 -5.44 1.20
C GLY A 237 -24.51 -4.78 2.58
N GLU A 238 -23.47 -5.09 3.35
CA GLU A 238 -23.14 -4.36 4.59
C GLU A 238 -22.58 -2.97 4.28
N ARG A 239 -22.60 -2.07 5.27
CA ARG A 239 -22.14 -0.68 5.13
C ARG A 239 -21.08 -0.37 6.17
N SER A 240 -19.97 0.25 5.76
CA SER A 240 -18.81 0.66 6.61
C SER A 240 -19.06 1.66 7.74
N GLN A 241 -20.31 1.83 8.15
CA GLN A 241 -20.76 2.75 9.18
C GLN A 241 -21.61 2.04 10.24
N ASN A 242 -22.11 0.84 9.92
CA ASN A 242 -22.81 0.03 10.90
C ASN A 242 -21.78 -0.75 11.72
N ARG A 243 -21.72 -0.48 13.03
CA ARG A 243 -20.79 -1.19 13.93
C ARG A 243 -21.06 -2.69 14.00
N SER A 244 -22.30 -3.11 13.77
CA SER A 244 -22.68 -4.52 13.70
C SER A 244 -22.57 -5.13 12.31
N SER A 245 -21.94 -4.44 11.35
CA SER A 245 -21.69 -5.00 10.02
C SER A 245 -20.96 -6.32 10.14
N ARG A 246 -21.42 -7.30 9.36
CA ARG A 246 -20.78 -8.60 9.27
C ARG A 246 -19.44 -8.49 8.54
N ILE A 247 -18.38 -8.88 9.22
CA ILE A 247 -17.03 -8.99 8.67
C ILE A 247 -16.83 -10.40 8.14
N LEU A 248 -16.55 -10.53 6.84
CA LEU A 248 -16.25 -11.83 6.22
C LEU A 248 -14.79 -12.22 6.37
N VAL A 249 -13.89 -11.23 6.35
CA VAL A 249 -12.46 -11.49 6.35
C VAL A 249 -11.69 -10.42 7.09
N ILE A 250 -10.69 -10.86 7.84
CA ILE A 250 -9.71 -10.02 8.53
C ILE A 250 -8.34 -10.55 8.12
N GLY A 251 -7.41 -9.66 7.78
CA GLY A 251 -6.08 -10.05 7.39
C GLY A 251 -4.97 -9.14 7.89
N GLU A 252 -3.77 -9.71 7.95
CA GLU A 252 -2.54 -9.02 8.29
C GLU A 252 -1.48 -9.30 7.22
N ALA A 253 -0.87 -8.24 6.70
CA ALA A 253 0.11 -8.31 5.62
C ALA A 253 1.48 -7.86 6.10
N LYS A 254 2.52 -8.66 5.80
CA LYS A 254 3.92 -8.26 6.01
C LYS A 254 4.79 -8.51 4.79
N SER A 255 5.55 -7.47 4.44
CA SER A 255 6.53 -7.47 3.36
C SER A 255 7.96 -7.74 3.83
N SER A 256 8.18 -8.11 5.10
CA SER A 256 9.53 -8.35 5.62
C SER A 256 10.18 -9.61 5.03
N ASP A 257 11.49 -9.74 5.17
CA ASP A 257 12.26 -10.93 4.78
C ASP A 257 12.04 -12.14 5.72
N ARG A 258 11.17 -11.98 6.75
CA ARG A 258 10.83 -13.03 7.71
C ARG A 258 9.58 -13.77 7.28
N LYS A 259 9.63 -15.10 7.28
CA LYS A 259 8.44 -15.96 7.15
C LYS A 259 7.43 -15.67 8.27
N ARG A 260 6.14 -15.67 7.94
CA ARG A 260 5.07 -15.56 8.95
C ARG A 260 5.01 -16.82 9.82
N THR A 261 4.66 -16.66 11.09
CA THR A 261 4.67 -17.70 12.12
C THR A 261 3.31 -17.83 12.79
N PRO A 262 3.06 -18.90 13.58
CA PRO A 262 1.82 -19.04 14.36
C PRO A 262 1.52 -17.85 15.30
N ASP A 263 2.54 -17.11 15.72
CA ASP A 263 2.42 -15.88 16.52
C ASP A 263 1.64 -14.79 15.77
N ASP A 264 1.84 -14.71 14.46
CA ASP A 264 1.15 -13.77 13.59
C ASP A 264 -0.34 -14.13 13.48
N LEU A 265 -0.68 -15.43 13.45
CA LEU A 265 -2.07 -15.88 13.52
C LEU A 265 -2.70 -15.51 14.87
N ARG A 266 -2.00 -15.74 15.99
CA ARG A 266 -2.51 -15.38 17.33
C ARG A 266 -2.76 -13.88 17.48
N ARG A 267 -1.91 -13.05 16.88
CA ARG A 267 -2.13 -11.59 16.82
C ARG A 267 -3.43 -11.28 16.06
N LEU A 268 -3.65 -11.91 14.92
CA LEU A 268 -4.85 -11.72 14.11
C LEU A 268 -6.14 -12.20 14.81
N GLU A 269 -6.07 -13.32 15.52
CA GLU A 269 -7.18 -13.82 16.37
C GLU A 269 -7.52 -12.85 17.49
N ARG A 270 -6.52 -12.26 18.14
CA ARG A 270 -6.72 -11.22 19.15
C ARG A 270 -7.42 -10.00 18.55
N MET A 271 -7.02 -9.57 17.35
CA MET A 271 -7.67 -8.46 16.67
C MET A 271 -9.14 -8.77 16.31
N ARG A 272 -9.45 -10.01 15.88
CA ARG A 272 -10.85 -10.46 15.70
C ARG A 272 -11.64 -10.37 17.01
N ALA A 273 -11.12 -10.89 18.11
CA ALA A 273 -11.79 -10.84 19.41
C ALA A 273 -12.04 -9.39 19.88
N LEU A 274 -11.10 -8.48 19.62
CA LEU A 274 -11.28 -7.05 19.91
C LEU A 274 -12.38 -6.41 19.04
N LEU A 275 -12.50 -6.80 17.77
CA LEU A 275 -13.58 -6.33 16.89
C LEU A 275 -14.96 -6.83 17.35
N GLU A 276 -15.06 -8.10 17.76
CA GLU A 276 -16.28 -8.68 18.33
C GLU A 276 -16.68 -7.96 19.62
N ALA A 277 -15.73 -7.70 20.52
CA ALA A 277 -15.96 -6.94 21.74
C ALA A 277 -16.37 -5.48 21.48
N ASP A 278 -16.01 -4.92 20.32
CA ASP A 278 -16.41 -3.59 19.85
C ASP A 278 -17.74 -3.60 19.06
N GLY A 279 -18.38 -4.76 18.94
CA GLY A 279 -19.75 -4.94 18.44
C GLY A 279 -19.87 -5.40 16.98
N ALA A 280 -18.76 -5.75 16.30
CA ALA A 280 -18.81 -6.30 14.95
C ALA A 280 -19.18 -7.79 14.95
N ASP A 281 -19.94 -8.26 13.95
CA ASP A 281 -20.14 -9.69 13.75
C ASP A 281 -18.95 -10.28 12.98
N CYS A 282 -18.08 -10.99 13.71
CA CYS A 282 -16.93 -11.72 13.15
C CYS A 282 -17.07 -13.25 13.30
N SER A 283 -18.26 -13.75 13.64
CA SER A 283 -18.49 -15.15 14.03
C SER A 283 -18.12 -16.18 12.94
N GLY A 284 -18.08 -15.75 11.68
CA GLY A 284 -17.63 -16.56 10.54
C GLY A 284 -16.44 -15.96 9.77
N ALA A 285 -15.74 -14.98 10.34
CA ALA A 285 -14.69 -14.26 9.63
C ALA A 285 -13.47 -15.16 9.34
N LYS A 286 -13.07 -15.22 8.07
CA LYS A 286 -11.81 -15.82 7.62
C LYS A 286 -10.63 -14.99 8.11
N LEU A 287 -9.55 -15.67 8.49
CA LEU A 287 -8.29 -15.08 8.93
C LEU A 287 -7.24 -15.26 7.83
N LEU A 288 -6.87 -14.18 7.15
CA LEU A 288 -5.88 -14.23 6.08
C LEU A 288 -4.53 -13.67 6.53
N LEU A 289 -3.48 -14.49 6.43
CA LEU A 289 -2.11 -14.02 6.62
C LEU A 289 -1.45 -13.84 5.26
N PHE A 290 -1.04 -12.61 4.96
CA PHE A 290 -0.28 -12.28 3.78
C PHE A 290 1.20 -12.20 4.11
N GLY A 291 2.04 -12.90 3.34
CA GLY A 291 3.48 -12.96 3.59
C GLY A 291 4.28 -12.92 2.32
N ARG A 292 5.03 -11.83 2.07
CA ARG A 292 5.92 -11.73 0.90
C ARG A 292 6.98 -12.83 0.90
N SER A 293 7.56 -13.12 2.06
CA SER A 293 8.60 -14.15 2.24
C SER A 293 8.05 -15.53 2.59
N GLY A 294 6.73 -15.74 2.47
CA GLY A 294 6.04 -16.99 2.76
C GLY A 294 5.84 -17.28 4.26
N PHE A 295 5.66 -18.56 4.58
CA PHE A 295 5.17 -19.03 5.89
C PHE A 295 6.08 -20.12 6.47
N ALA A 296 6.18 -20.17 7.79
CA ALA A 296 6.87 -21.24 8.50
C ALA A 296 6.06 -22.54 8.46
N ASP A 297 6.73 -23.70 8.48
CA ASP A 297 6.08 -25.01 8.38
C ASP A 297 5.05 -25.25 9.49
N ALA A 298 5.33 -24.77 10.70
CA ALA A 298 4.39 -24.82 11.82
C ALA A 298 3.08 -24.07 11.51
N LEU A 299 3.14 -22.94 10.80
CA LEU A 299 1.94 -22.20 10.41
C LEU A 299 1.17 -22.91 9.29
N HIS A 300 1.87 -23.54 8.33
CA HIS A 300 1.22 -24.40 7.33
C HIS A 300 0.45 -25.56 7.99
N SER A 301 1.04 -26.23 8.99
CA SER A 301 0.39 -27.30 9.73
C SER A 301 -0.87 -26.83 10.45
N VAL A 302 -0.84 -25.65 11.09
CA VAL A 302 -2.02 -25.06 11.74
C VAL A 302 -3.11 -24.73 10.71
N ALA A 303 -2.75 -24.13 9.58
CA ALA A 303 -3.72 -23.74 8.56
C ALA A 303 -4.42 -24.93 7.89
N ARG A 304 -3.72 -26.05 7.66
CA ARG A 304 -4.32 -27.27 7.07
C ARG A 304 -5.45 -27.85 7.92
N GLY A 305 -5.37 -27.72 9.25
CA GLY A 305 -6.41 -28.18 10.17
C GLY A 305 -7.58 -27.21 10.35
N ARG A 306 -7.55 -26.04 9.68
CA ARG A 306 -8.47 -24.93 9.95
C ARG A 306 -9.02 -24.32 8.68
N GLY A 307 -10.30 -24.60 8.43
CA GLY A 307 -11.02 -24.03 7.28
C GLY A 307 -11.24 -22.52 7.36
N ASP A 308 -10.99 -21.88 8.51
CA ASP A 308 -11.11 -20.43 8.69
C ASP A 308 -9.79 -19.66 8.46
N VAL A 309 -8.66 -20.35 8.23
CA VAL A 309 -7.35 -19.71 8.05
C VAL A 309 -6.86 -19.85 6.61
N GLY A 310 -6.50 -18.72 5.99
CA GLY A 310 -5.89 -18.68 4.66
C GLY A 310 -4.48 -18.09 4.70
N LEU A 311 -3.57 -18.72 3.95
CA LEU A 311 -2.21 -18.22 3.75
C LEU A 311 -2.10 -17.70 2.30
N VAL A 312 -1.61 -16.47 2.14
CA VAL A 312 -1.53 -15.78 0.85
C VAL A 312 -0.10 -15.25 0.65
N ASP A 313 0.69 -15.93 -0.16
CA ASP A 313 2.01 -15.47 -0.57
C ASP A 313 1.94 -14.59 -1.83
N LEU A 314 3.11 -14.15 -2.29
CA LEU A 314 3.21 -13.30 -3.46
C LEU A 314 2.72 -14.00 -4.74
N ALA A 315 3.01 -15.29 -4.91
CA ALA A 315 2.54 -16.06 -6.05
C ALA A 315 1.01 -16.09 -6.10
N ARG A 316 0.35 -16.29 -4.96
CA ARG A 316 -1.11 -16.25 -4.87
C ARG A 316 -1.68 -14.84 -5.15
N ILE A 317 -0.99 -13.78 -4.72
CA ILE A 317 -1.37 -12.39 -5.05
C ILE A 317 -1.36 -12.14 -6.56
N TYR A 318 -0.37 -12.66 -7.29
CA TYR A 318 -0.22 -12.41 -8.73
C TYR A 318 -0.96 -13.40 -9.63
N GLN A 319 -1.16 -14.64 -9.18
CA GLN A 319 -1.56 -15.74 -10.06
C GLN A 319 -2.75 -16.55 -9.55
N GLY A 320 -3.11 -16.43 -8.26
CA GLY A 320 -4.13 -17.28 -7.62
C GLY A 320 -5.46 -16.59 -7.30
N GLU A 321 -6.29 -17.31 -6.55
CA GLU A 321 -7.49 -16.85 -5.83
C GLU A 321 -7.35 -17.19 -4.35
#